data_AF-A0A0F9QD44-F1
#
_entry.id   AF-A0A0F9QD44-F1
#
_cell.length_a   1.000
_cell.length_b   1.000
_cell.length_c   1.000
_cell.angle_alpha   90.00
_cell.angle_beta   90.00
_cell.angle_gamma   90.00
#
_symmetry.space_group_name_H-M   'P 1'
#
loop_
_entity.id
_entity.type
_entity.pdbx_description
1 polymer ?
#
loop_
_entity_poly.entity_id
_entity_poly.type
_entity_poly.pdbx_seq_one_letter_code
_entity_poly.pdbx_strand_id
1 'polypeptide(L)'
;MAEVKFKRAPGNTELPLPNYATAGAAGMDLRAFLPDGPMTFLQGQVSLLSVGFSVELPRGTEMQIRPRSGLALKHGFLIPNAPGTVDEDYRGIIMVGLYYIGDAPFVIRHGDRIAQAVIADVRRYALVEVDELSDSTRGASGFGSTGLK
;
A
#
# COMPACT_ATOMS: atom_id res chain seq x y z
N MET A 1 -8.39 -10.87 20.09
CA MET A 1 -7.98 -10.69 18.67
C MET A 1 -6.71 -9.88 18.69
N ALA A 2 -5.80 -10.09 17.73
CA ALA A 2 -4.65 -9.19 17.60
C ALA A 2 -5.15 -7.80 17.18
N GLU A 3 -4.62 -6.74 17.80
CA GLU A 3 -5.06 -5.36 17.55
C GLU A 3 -4.05 -4.64 16.66
N VAL A 4 -4.53 -3.87 15.70
CA VAL A 4 -3.73 -2.90 14.96
C VAL A 4 -3.98 -1.52 15.57
N LYS A 5 -2.93 -0.87 16.06
CA LYS A 5 -3.07 0.43 16.73
C LYS A 5 -2.67 1.53 15.76
N PHE A 6 -3.51 2.55 15.62
CA PHE A 6 -3.21 3.73 14.82
C PHE A 6 -3.04 4.95 15.71
N LYS A 7 -1.97 5.72 15.47
CA LYS A 7 -1.75 7.03 16.09
C LYS A 7 -2.00 8.12 15.06
N ARG A 8 -2.92 9.04 15.35
CA ARG A 8 -3.19 10.20 14.49
C ARG A 8 -1.95 11.09 14.38
N ALA A 9 -1.66 11.54 13.16
CA ALA A 9 -0.71 12.61 12.94
C ALA A 9 -1.22 13.92 13.57
N PRO A 10 -0.33 14.84 14.00
CA PRO A 10 -0.73 16.18 14.42
C PRO A 10 -1.60 16.86 13.36
N GLY A 11 -2.67 17.54 13.79
CA GLY A 11 -3.63 18.20 12.90
C GLY A 11 -4.67 17.29 12.24
N ASN A 12 -4.57 15.96 12.36
CA ASN A 12 -5.59 15.04 11.86
C ASN A 12 -6.74 14.86 12.86
N THR A 13 -7.69 15.79 12.85
CA THR A 13 -8.89 15.75 13.70
C THR A 13 -10.11 15.13 13.02
N GLU A 14 -10.10 15.00 11.69
CA GLU A 14 -11.31 14.72 10.91
C GLU A 14 -11.33 13.33 10.25
N LEU A 15 -10.16 12.77 9.87
CA LEU A 15 -10.17 11.51 9.13
C LEU A 15 -10.64 10.36 10.02
N PRO A 16 -11.55 9.48 9.57
CA PRO A 16 -11.85 8.26 10.30
C PRO A 16 -10.61 7.36 10.31
N LEU A 17 -10.55 6.43 11.27
CA LEU A 17 -9.58 5.34 11.20
C LEU A 17 -9.74 4.57 9.86
N PRO A 18 -8.64 4.01 9.32
CA PRO A 18 -8.75 3.02 8.25
C PRO A 18 -9.77 1.95 8.64
N ASN A 19 -10.68 1.64 7.71
CA ASN A 19 -11.77 0.69 7.98
C ASN A 19 -12.01 -0.23 6.79
N TYR A 20 -12.49 -1.43 7.11
CA TYR A 20 -12.99 -2.40 6.15
C TYR A 20 -14.36 -1.96 5.65
N ALA A 21 -14.48 -1.74 4.34
CA ALA A 21 -15.70 -1.20 3.74
C ALA A 21 -16.90 -2.16 3.81
N THR A 22 -16.65 -3.47 3.90
CA THR A 22 -17.65 -4.54 4.03
C THR A 22 -17.14 -5.64 4.96
N ALA A 23 -18.04 -6.50 5.44
CA ALA A 23 -17.68 -7.61 6.31
C ALA A 23 -16.69 -8.62 5.69
N GLY A 24 -16.64 -8.71 4.36
CA GLY A 24 -15.73 -9.60 3.62
C GLY A 24 -14.53 -8.88 3.00
N ALA A 25 -14.32 -7.59 3.29
CA ALA A 25 -13.21 -6.84 2.71
C ALA A 25 -11.87 -7.33 3.28
N ALA A 26 -10.93 -7.65 2.38
CA ALA A 26 -9.57 -8.04 2.79
C ALA A 26 -8.72 -6.84 3.24
N GLY A 27 -9.02 -5.64 2.74
CA GLY A 27 -8.23 -4.44 2.99
C GLY A 27 -9.05 -3.29 3.58
N MET A 28 -8.35 -2.42 4.31
CA MET A 28 -8.88 -1.17 4.87
C MET A 28 -8.61 -0.02 3.90
N ASP A 29 -9.61 0.84 3.64
CA ASP A 29 -9.40 2.03 2.81
C ASP A 29 -8.47 3.03 3.54
N LEU A 30 -7.43 3.51 2.85
CA LEU A 30 -6.55 4.58 3.29
C LEU A 30 -6.94 5.90 2.61
N ARG A 31 -7.03 6.97 3.41
CA ARG A 31 -7.47 8.29 2.95
C ARG A 31 -6.31 9.27 2.87
N ALA A 32 -6.35 10.18 1.91
CA ALA A 32 -5.38 11.27 1.80
C ALA A 32 -5.54 12.25 2.97
N PHE A 33 -4.47 12.48 3.71
CA PHE A 33 -4.38 13.55 4.69
C PHE A 33 -3.68 14.75 4.08
N LEU A 34 -4.48 15.74 3.69
CA LEU A 34 -4.03 16.96 3.02
C LEU A 34 -4.55 18.19 3.80
N PRO A 35 -3.92 18.56 4.92
CA PRO A 35 -4.40 19.68 5.76
C PRO A 35 -4.28 21.04 5.04
N ASP A 36 -3.35 21.16 4.09
CA ASP A 36 -3.08 22.41 3.36
C ASP A 36 -3.93 22.58 2.08
N GLY A 37 -4.86 21.66 1.82
CA GLY A 37 -5.77 21.71 0.68
C GLY A 37 -5.50 20.64 -0.40
N PRO A 38 -6.32 20.62 -1.46
CA PRO A 38 -6.27 19.59 -2.50
C PRO A 38 -4.98 19.64 -3.32
N MET A 39 -4.58 18.48 -3.86
CA MET A 39 -3.42 18.34 -4.72
C MET A 39 -3.85 17.95 -6.14
N THR A 40 -3.36 18.70 -7.13
CA THR A 40 -3.56 18.39 -8.55
C THR A 40 -2.40 17.55 -9.07
N PHE A 41 -2.72 16.48 -9.77
CA PHE A 41 -1.78 15.61 -10.46
C PHE A 41 -1.85 15.85 -11.96
N LEU A 42 -0.67 15.95 -12.58
CA LEU A 42 -0.48 15.96 -14.02
C LEU A 42 0.11 14.62 -14.48
N GLN A 43 -0.08 14.28 -15.76
CA GLN A 43 0.43 13.04 -16.32
C GLN A 43 1.94 12.89 -16.06
N GLY A 44 2.36 11.70 -15.61
CA GLY A 44 3.75 11.39 -15.29
C GLY A 44 4.20 11.88 -13.91
N GLN A 45 3.34 12.56 -13.13
CA GLN A 45 3.70 13.02 -11.80
C GLN A 45 3.70 11.88 -10.79
N VAL A 46 4.76 11.82 -9.97
CA VAL A 46 4.80 11.04 -8.74
C VAL A 46 4.67 11.98 -7.56
N SER A 47 3.83 11.66 -6.59
CA SER A 47 3.77 12.40 -5.32
C SER A 47 3.53 11.46 -4.14
N LEU A 48 4.12 11.82 -3.00
CA LEU A 48 4.03 11.05 -1.76
C LEU A 48 3.00 11.72 -0.85
N LEU A 49 1.90 11.01 -0.56
CA LEU A 49 0.80 11.54 0.25
C LEU A 49 0.76 10.87 1.62
N SER A 50 0.62 11.68 2.66
CA SER A 50 0.34 11.19 4.02
C SER A 50 -1.05 10.61 4.10
N VAL A 51 -1.23 9.55 4.89
CA VAL A 51 -2.57 9.05 5.27
C VAL A 51 -3.06 9.61 6.60
N GLY A 52 -2.23 10.42 7.28
CA GLY A 52 -2.56 11.07 8.55
C GLY A 52 -2.48 10.14 9.77
N PHE A 53 -1.87 8.95 9.63
CA PHE A 53 -1.71 8.01 10.73
C PHE A 53 -0.33 7.34 10.70
N SER A 54 0.24 7.14 11.88
CA SER A 54 1.24 6.10 12.14
C SER A 54 0.55 4.82 12.58
N VAL A 55 1.22 3.68 12.46
CA VAL A 55 0.68 2.37 12.84
C VAL A 55 1.63 1.60 13.73
N GLU A 56 1.07 0.79 14.62
CA GLU A 56 1.73 -0.29 15.31
C GLU A 56 1.02 -1.59 14.93
N LEU A 57 1.77 -2.49 14.29
CA LEU A 57 1.27 -3.76 13.78
C LEU A 57 1.46 -4.88 14.81
N PRO A 58 0.61 -5.93 14.77
CA PRO A 58 0.85 -7.15 15.52
C PRO A 58 2.17 -7.80 15.17
N ARG A 59 2.76 -8.51 16.14
CA ARG A 59 4.01 -9.23 15.92
C ARG A 59 3.87 -10.32 14.85
N GLY A 60 4.83 -10.40 13.94
CA GLY A 60 4.86 -11.35 12.83
C GLY A 60 3.99 -10.94 11.65
N THR A 61 3.66 -9.65 11.51
CA THR A 61 2.84 -9.14 10.40
C THR A 61 3.51 -7.99 9.66
N GLU A 62 3.09 -7.76 8.42
CA GLU A 62 3.34 -6.54 7.67
C GLU A 62 2.00 -5.89 7.27
N MET A 63 2.03 -4.60 6.95
CA MET A 63 0.93 -3.93 6.24
C MET A 63 1.33 -3.71 4.78
N GLN A 64 0.52 -4.25 3.87
CA GLN A 64 0.67 -4.11 2.43
C GLN A 64 -0.23 -3.01 1.89
N ILE A 65 0.37 -1.93 1.41
CA ILE A 65 -0.31 -0.82 0.73
C ILE A 65 -0.54 -1.21 -0.74
N ARG A 66 -1.79 -1.28 -1.17
CA ARG A 66 -2.20 -1.72 -2.50
C ARG A 66 -3.04 -0.65 -3.21
N PRO A 67 -3.01 -0.62 -4.55
CA PRO A 67 -3.89 0.25 -5.32
C PRO A 67 -5.36 -0.09 -5.10
N ARG A 68 -6.24 0.92 -5.16
CA ARG A 68 -7.70 0.70 -5.27
C ARG A 68 -8.04 0.51 -6.75
N SER A 69 -8.71 -0.58 -7.10
CA SER A 69 -9.00 -0.93 -8.50
C SER A 69 -9.72 0.19 -9.26
N GLY A 70 -10.69 0.85 -8.62
CA GLY A 70 -11.40 2.00 -9.21
C GLY A 70 -10.49 3.19 -9.50
N LEU A 71 -9.59 3.53 -8.57
CA LEU A 71 -8.67 4.65 -8.75
C LEU A 71 -7.60 4.34 -9.81
N ALA A 72 -7.15 3.09 -9.87
CA ALA A 72 -6.19 2.64 -10.89
C ALA A 72 -6.80 2.59 -12.29
N LEU A 73 -7.91 1.89 -12.48
CA LEU A 73 -8.46 1.62 -13.81
C LEU A 73 -9.32 2.76 -14.36
N LYS A 74 -9.99 3.55 -13.51
CA LYS A 74 -10.86 4.65 -13.96
C LYS A 74 -10.18 6.01 -13.95
N HIS A 75 -9.15 6.17 -13.12
CA HIS A 75 -8.48 7.45 -12.91
C HIS A 75 -6.97 7.39 -13.11
N GLY A 76 -6.39 6.24 -13.48
CA GLY A 76 -4.97 6.18 -13.85
C GLY A 76 -3.99 6.42 -12.70
N PHE A 77 -4.33 6.06 -11.45
CA PHE A 77 -3.35 6.09 -10.37
C PHE A 77 -2.73 4.72 -10.11
N LEU A 78 -1.41 4.68 -10.18
CA LEU A 78 -0.60 3.54 -9.78
C LEU A 78 0.08 3.84 -8.45
N ILE A 79 0.45 2.79 -7.74
CA ILE A 79 1.37 2.87 -6.60
C ILE A 79 2.68 2.25 -7.07
N PRO A 80 3.75 3.02 -7.32
CA PRO A 80 4.97 2.53 -7.97
C PRO A 80 5.65 1.36 -7.25
N ASN A 81 5.55 1.34 -5.92
CA ASN A 81 6.11 0.30 -5.07
C ASN A 81 5.07 -0.75 -4.64
N ALA A 82 3.95 -0.90 -5.36
CA ALA A 82 2.90 -1.83 -4.96
C ALA A 82 3.31 -3.32 -5.08
N PRO A 83 2.97 -4.16 -4.08
CA PRO A 83 2.47 -3.77 -2.77
C PRO A 83 3.55 -3.06 -1.95
N GLY A 84 3.23 -1.89 -1.39
CA GLY A 84 4.15 -1.16 -0.51
C GLY A 84 4.19 -1.83 0.86
N THR A 85 5.37 -2.13 1.38
CA THR A 85 5.55 -2.78 2.69
C THR A 85 5.71 -1.75 3.79
N VAL A 86 4.91 -1.88 4.85
CA VAL A 86 5.08 -1.20 6.13
C VAL A 86 5.44 -2.27 7.17
N ASP A 87 6.65 -2.16 7.69
CA ASP A 87 7.21 -3.12 8.64
C ASP A 87 6.58 -3.03 10.03
N GLU A 88 6.61 -4.14 10.76
CA GLU A 88 6.07 -4.27 12.12
C GLU A 88 6.63 -3.25 13.12
N ASP A 89 7.91 -2.89 12.97
CA ASP A 89 8.65 -1.98 13.84
C ASP A 89 8.66 -0.52 13.33
N TYR A 90 8.03 -0.25 12.18
CA TYR A 90 7.86 1.11 11.68
C TYR A 90 6.86 1.88 12.55
N ARG A 91 7.21 3.10 12.95
CA ARG A 91 6.34 4.01 13.74
C ARG A 91 6.17 5.39 13.11
N GLY A 92 6.72 5.61 11.92
CA GLY A 92 6.55 6.86 11.18
C GLY A 92 5.11 7.01 10.64
N ILE A 93 4.83 8.15 10.03
CA ILE A 93 3.54 8.38 9.36
C ILE A 93 3.50 7.51 8.10
N ILE A 94 2.42 6.77 7.90
CA ILE A 94 2.23 5.99 6.68
C ILE A 94 2.09 6.95 5.49
N MET A 95 2.92 6.72 4.48
CA MET A 95 2.95 7.47 3.24
C MET A 95 2.57 6.58 2.07
N VAL A 96 1.86 7.12 1.08
CA VAL A 96 1.44 6.43 -0.14
C VAL A 96 2.03 7.16 -1.34
N GLY A 97 2.88 6.48 -2.10
CA GLY A 97 3.37 6.99 -3.39
C GLY A 97 2.31 6.80 -4.46
N LEU A 98 1.89 7.87 -5.10
CA LEU A 98 0.95 7.85 -6.22
C LEU A 98 1.65 8.31 -7.49
N TYR A 99 1.52 7.52 -8.55
CA TYR A 99 1.97 7.86 -9.90
C TYR A 99 0.76 7.98 -10.83
N TYR A 100 0.63 9.12 -11.48
CA TYR A 100 -0.52 9.44 -12.31
C TYR A 100 -0.22 9.22 -13.80
N ILE A 101 -0.98 8.34 -14.44
CA ILE A 101 -0.87 8.01 -15.87
C ILE A 101 -2.06 8.51 -16.70
N GLY A 102 -3.04 9.19 -16.08
CA GLY A 102 -4.19 9.76 -16.78
C GLY A 102 -3.81 10.92 -17.71
N ASP A 103 -4.70 11.20 -18.67
CA ASP A 103 -4.51 12.15 -19.76
C ASP A 103 -5.03 13.57 -19.46
N ALA A 104 -5.90 13.73 -18.46
CA ALA A 104 -6.37 15.01 -17.96
C ALA A 104 -5.87 15.28 -16.52
N PRO A 105 -5.74 16.54 -16.06
CA PRO A 105 -5.43 16.81 -14.65
C PRO A 105 -6.45 16.17 -13.70
N PHE A 106 -5.97 15.55 -12.61
CA PHE A 106 -6.82 14.96 -11.58
C PHE A 106 -6.57 15.59 -10.22
N VAL A 107 -7.63 15.88 -9.47
CA VAL A 107 -7.53 16.51 -8.15
C VAL A 107 -7.86 15.52 -7.05
N ILE A 108 -6.89 15.21 -6.20
CA ILE A 108 -7.09 14.49 -4.95
C ILE A 108 -7.38 15.51 -3.85
N ARG A 109 -8.48 15.29 -3.12
CA ARG A 109 -8.93 16.12 -2.00
C ARG A 109 -8.62 15.46 -0.66
N HIS A 110 -8.59 16.27 0.39
CA HIS A 110 -8.53 15.77 1.76
C HIS A 110 -9.64 14.73 2.00
N GLY A 111 -9.29 13.58 2.57
CA GLY A 111 -10.23 12.51 2.87
C GLY A 111 -10.56 11.57 1.71
N ASP A 112 -10.10 11.84 0.48
CA ASP A 112 -10.27 10.92 -0.65
C ASP A 112 -9.57 9.60 -0.37
N ARG A 113 -10.21 8.49 -0.75
CA ARG A 113 -9.64 7.15 -0.58
C ARG A 113 -8.64 6.86 -1.69
N ILE A 114 -7.35 6.89 -1.35
CA ILE A 114 -6.26 6.84 -2.33
C ILE A 114 -5.59 5.46 -2.46
N ALA A 115 -5.66 4.63 -1.42
CA ALA A 115 -5.06 3.30 -1.39
C ALA A 115 -5.87 2.39 -0.46
N GLN A 116 -5.49 1.12 -0.38
CA GLN A 116 -6.01 0.19 0.63
C GLN A 116 -4.88 -0.58 1.29
N ALA A 117 -5.04 -0.94 2.55
CA ALA A 117 -4.06 -1.68 3.33
C ALA A 117 -4.55 -3.09 3.66
N VAL A 118 -3.74 -4.12 3.42
CA VAL A 118 -3.99 -5.49 3.88
C VAL A 118 -2.94 -5.83 4.94
N ILE A 119 -3.36 -6.31 6.11
CA ILE A 119 -2.44 -6.87 7.10
C ILE A 119 -2.20 -8.33 6.75
N ALA A 120 -0.94 -8.74 6.64
CA ALA A 120 -0.56 -10.09 6.25
C ALA A 120 0.45 -10.67 7.24
N ASP A 121 0.31 -11.96 7.55
CA ASP A 121 1.30 -12.68 8.35
C ASP A 121 2.59 -12.88 7.53
N VAL A 122 3.73 -12.67 8.18
CA VAL A 122 5.05 -12.87 7.60
C VAL A 122 5.85 -13.87 8.43
N ARG A 123 6.63 -14.72 7.74
CA ARG A 123 7.55 -15.66 8.38
C ARG A 123 8.97 -15.16 8.23
N ARG A 124 9.71 -15.11 9.34
CA ARG A 124 11.16 -14.89 9.32
C ARG A 124 11.86 -16.25 9.19
N TYR A 125 12.77 -16.37 8.25
CA TYR A 125 13.58 -17.57 8.02
C TYR A 125 15.04 -17.30 8.37
N ALA A 126 15.74 -18.33 8.84
CA ALA A 126 17.20 -18.30 8.89
C ALA A 126 17.74 -18.38 7.46
N LEU A 127 18.72 -17.53 7.14
CA LEU A 127 19.38 -17.54 5.83
C LEU A 127 20.62 -18.44 5.92
N VAL A 128 20.74 -19.39 4.99
CA VAL A 128 21.85 -20.34 4.91
C VAL A 128 22.39 -20.33 3.48
N GLU A 129 23.67 -20.03 3.33
CA GLU A 129 24.39 -20.09 2.05
C GLU A 129 24.86 -21.53 1.79
N VAL A 130 24.72 -22.01 0.54
CA VAL A 130 25.07 -23.38 0.11
C VAL A 130 25.70 -23.36 -1.28
N ASP A 131 26.54 -24.35 -1.60
CA ASP A 131 27.18 -24.45 -2.91
C ASP A 131 26.20 -24.93 -4.01
N GLU A 132 25.20 -25.75 -3.66
CA GLU A 132 24.24 -26.33 -4.60
C GLU A 132 22.80 -26.33 -4.05
N LEU A 133 21.81 -26.10 -4.92
CA LEU A 133 20.38 -26.22 -4.62
C LEU A 133 19.86 -27.58 -5.09
N SER A 134 18.83 -28.12 -4.43
CA SER A 134 18.13 -29.33 -4.88
C SER A 134 17.37 -29.11 -6.18
N ASP A 135 17.25 -30.15 -7.00
CA ASP A 135 16.46 -30.12 -8.23
C ASP A 135 14.98 -29.77 -8.00
N SER A 136 14.37 -29.10 -8.99
CA SER A 136 12.92 -28.87 -9.03
C SER A 136 12.41 -28.94 -10.47
N THR A 137 11.13 -29.27 -10.65
CA THR A 137 10.51 -29.36 -11.99
C THR A 137 10.62 -28.06 -12.79
N ARG A 138 10.66 -26.90 -12.12
CA ARG A 138 10.80 -25.59 -12.78
C ARG A 138 12.27 -25.21 -13.06
N GLY A 139 13.22 -25.74 -12.29
CA GLY A 139 14.64 -25.41 -12.40
C GLY A 139 14.88 -23.89 -12.43
N ALA A 140 15.76 -23.44 -13.33
CA ALA A 140 16.11 -22.03 -13.52
C ALA A 140 15.15 -21.23 -14.42
N SER A 141 14.01 -21.80 -14.85
CA SER A 141 13.11 -21.14 -15.81
C SER A 141 12.23 -20.05 -15.18
N GLY A 142 12.39 -18.79 -15.65
CA GLY A 142 11.64 -17.60 -15.22
C GLY A 142 11.14 -16.73 -16.37
N PHE A 143 10.52 -15.57 -16.08
CA PHE A 143 10.14 -14.53 -17.05
C PHE A 143 9.30 -14.98 -18.25
N GLY A 144 8.14 -15.60 -17.99
CA GLY A 144 7.22 -16.00 -19.07
C GLY A 144 7.57 -17.34 -19.72
N SER A 145 8.32 -18.20 -19.05
CA SER A 145 8.67 -19.56 -19.50
C SER A 145 7.48 -20.49 -19.76
N THR A 146 6.26 -20.11 -19.35
CA THR A 146 5.01 -20.82 -19.66
C THR A 146 4.24 -20.23 -20.85
N GLY A 147 4.73 -19.15 -21.45
CA GLY A 147 4.13 -18.44 -22.58
C GLY A 147 2.86 -17.66 -22.23
N LEU A 148 2.56 -16.66 -23.06
CA LEU A 148 1.20 -16.12 -23.23
C LEU A 148 0.58 -16.95 -24.35
N LYS A 149 -0.44 -17.75 -24.06
CA LYS A 149 -1.32 -18.24 -25.13
C LYS A 149 -2.20 -17.09 -25.61
#